data_AF-A0A932GN66-F1
#
_entry.id   AF-A0A932GN66-F1
#
_cell.length_a   1.000
_cell.length_b   1.000
_cell.length_c   1.000
_cell.angle_alpha   90.00
_cell.angle_beta   90.00
_cell.angle_gamma   90.00
#
_symmetry.space_group_name_H-M   'P 1'
#
loop_
_entity.id
_entity.type
_entity.pdbx_description
1 polymer ?
#
loop_
_entity_poly.entity_id
_entity_poly.type
_entity_poly.pdbx_seq_one_letter_code
_entity_poly.pdbx_strand_id
1 'polypeptide(L)'
;MRKNKVTVLAGRGVIPAAGQVEVRGADGKPREGLTAKNILLATGSRAQSLPGVAIDGKKILSSTEAMLLDSIPESMIIVGGGAVGVEFAYLYNAYGTKVTLLEMLPTLLPNEDQEISEQLRRSFQKQGIQVLLGAKVEEVKTAGKGVQVSVQAGEAGEPQNITGELLLMAVGRQPNSDGIGIEELKVELDHGFVKVDKTMRSSVPGLYAIGDVIGAPLLAHVASAEGIVAVETMAGQSPAGLNYANIPSCTYCQPQVASVGLTEEQAKKEGHEVRVGRFPFRASGKALALGEEEGMVKIVAAAKHGAILGVHIIGADATEQIAEAGLALTLEATLEEIAATVH
;
A
#
# COMPACT_ATOMS: atom_id res chain seq x y z
N MET A 1 -6.78 23.45 -10.08
CA MET A 1 -7.10 24.31 -8.92
C MET A 1 -7.83 25.62 -9.26
N ARG A 2 -7.51 26.31 -10.37
CA ARG A 2 -8.16 27.59 -10.76
C ARG A 2 -9.70 27.54 -10.87
N LYS A 3 -10.27 26.46 -11.42
CA LYS A 3 -11.73 26.25 -11.51
C LYS A 3 -12.43 26.41 -10.15
N ASN A 4 -11.80 25.95 -9.08
CA ASN A 4 -12.34 25.97 -7.72
C ASN A 4 -11.82 27.16 -6.89
N LYS A 5 -11.15 28.13 -7.53
CA LYS A 5 -10.60 29.34 -6.87
C LYS A 5 -9.65 29.03 -5.69
N VAL A 6 -8.91 27.93 -5.78
CA VAL A 6 -7.88 27.58 -4.77
C VAL A 6 -6.57 28.30 -5.11
N THR A 7 -6.06 29.08 -4.14
CA THR A 7 -4.74 29.70 -4.21
C THR A 7 -3.65 28.65 -4.00
N VAL A 8 -2.63 28.67 -4.85
CA VAL A 8 -1.49 27.73 -4.78
C VAL A 8 -0.23 28.51 -4.50
N LEU A 9 0.46 28.15 -3.42
CA LEU A 9 1.73 28.74 -3.03
C LEU A 9 2.83 27.68 -3.15
N ALA A 10 3.84 27.96 -3.98
CA ALA A 10 4.95 27.04 -4.20
C ALA A 10 6.02 27.24 -3.13
N GLY A 11 6.23 26.21 -2.30
CA GLY A 11 7.26 26.19 -1.26
C GLY A 11 7.04 25.06 -0.26
N ARG A 12 7.90 24.99 0.75
CA ARG A 12 7.75 24.09 1.89
C ARG A 12 6.91 24.76 2.97
N GLY A 13 5.74 24.21 3.26
CA GLY A 13 4.91 24.66 4.38
C GLY A 13 5.46 24.18 5.72
N VAL A 14 5.50 25.08 6.69
CA VAL A 14 5.87 24.80 8.10
C VAL A 14 4.80 25.43 9.00
N ILE A 15 4.49 24.81 10.13
CA ILE A 15 3.52 25.30 11.11
C ILE A 15 4.29 25.79 12.34
N PRO A 16 4.74 27.07 12.38
CA PRO A 16 5.55 27.58 13.48
C PRO A 16 4.76 27.77 14.78
N ALA A 17 3.43 27.91 14.68
CA ALA A 17 2.52 28.08 15.80
C ALA A 17 1.10 27.64 15.39
N ALA A 18 0.24 27.35 16.36
CA ALA A 18 -1.15 26.99 16.11
C ALA A 18 -1.86 28.06 15.27
N GLY A 19 -2.53 27.64 14.19
CA GLY A 19 -3.23 28.53 13.26
C GLY A 19 -2.32 29.35 12.32
N GLN A 20 -1.01 29.13 12.33
CA GLN A 20 -0.06 29.80 11.43
C GLN A 20 0.58 28.82 10.46
N VAL A 21 0.79 29.25 9.22
CA VAL A 21 1.56 28.51 8.21
C VAL A 21 2.58 29.45 7.60
N GLU A 22 3.84 29.03 7.56
CA GLU A 22 4.92 29.72 6.88
C GLU A 22 5.29 28.95 5.60
N VAL A 23 5.31 29.63 4.46
CA VAL A 23 5.80 29.08 3.20
C VAL A 23 7.27 29.45 3.05
N ARG A 24 8.14 28.43 2.99
CA ARG A 24 9.58 28.58 2.77
C ARG A 24 9.97 28.31 1.32
N GLY A 25 10.91 29.09 0.82
CA GLY A 25 11.53 28.87 -0.49
C GLY A 25 12.44 27.65 -0.54
N ALA A 26 12.93 27.32 -1.73
CA ALA A 26 13.94 26.27 -1.91
C ALA A 26 15.27 26.59 -1.20
N ASP A 27 15.54 27.87 -0.93
CA ASP A 27 16.66 28.37 -0.13
C ASP A 27 16.41 28.27 1.38
N GLY A 28 15.27 27.71 1.79
CA GLY A 28 14.88 27.55 3.20
C GLY A 28 14.42 28.83 3.88
N LYS A 29 14.42 29.98 3.18
CA LYS A 29 14.02 31.27 3.76
C LYS A 29 12.50 31.43 3.79
N PRO A 30 11.93 32.05 4.83
CA PRO A 30 10.52 32.45 4.86
C PRO A 30 10.18 33.35 3.67
N ARG A 31 9.07 33.06 2.99
CA ARG A 31 8.55 33.88 1.89
C ARG A 31 7.22 34.54 2.25
N GLU A 32 6.34 33.78 2.89
CA GLU A 32 4.99 34.25 3.19
C GLU A 32 4.50 33.59 4.49
N GLY A 33 3.88 34.40 5.35
CA GLY A 33 3.20 33.93 6.55
C GLY A 33 1.70 34.03 6.37
N LEU A 34 0.98 32.96 6.72
CA LEU A 34 -0.46 32.84 6.62
C LEU A 34 -1.06 32.57 7.99
N THR A 35 -2.28 33.06 8.20
CA THR A 35 -3.12 32.66 9.33
C THR A 35 -4.32 31.90 8.79
N ALA A 36 -4.61 30.74 9.38
CA ALA A 36 -5.70 29.87 8.99
C ALA A 36 -6.48 29.41 10.22
N LYS A 37 -7.82 29.34 10.09
CA LYS A 37 -8.68 28.78 11.14
C LYS A 37 -8.50 27.26 11.28
N ASN A 38 -8.32 26.59 10.16
CA ASN A 38 -8.07 25.15 10.07
C ASN A 38 -6.86 24.92 9.18
N ILE A 39 -6.01 23.95 9.56
CA ILE A 39 -4.85 23.49 8.79
C ILE A 39 -5.02 21.98 8.57
N LEU A 40 -4.88 21.53 7.33
CA LEU A 40 -4.96 20.13 6.94
C LEU A 40 -3.59 19.64 6.48
N LEU A 41 -2.98 18.73 7.24
CA LEU A 41 -1.75 18.05 6.88
C LEU A 41 -2.04 16.93 5.89
N ALA A 42 -1.47 17.05 4.69
CA ALA A 42 -1.53 16.04 3.63
C ALA A 42 -0.13 15.86 3.03
N THR A 43 0.90 15.77 3.88
CA THR A 43 2.31 15.70 3.48
C THR A 43 2.72 14.32 2.96
N GLY A 44 1.84 13.33 3.09
CA GLY A 44 2.03 11.97 2.57
C GLY A 44 3.17 11.25 3.26
N SER A 45 3.86 10.40 2.49
CA SER A 45 4.94 9.54 2.96
C SER A 45 6.09 9.48 1.97
N ARG A 46 7.18 8.83 2.36
CA ARG A 46 8.35 8.54 1.51
C ARG A 46 8.77 7.08 1.68
N ALA A 47 9.56 6.57 0.73
CA ALA A 47 10.09 5.21 0.82
C ALA A 47 10.87 5.01 2.13
N GLN A 48 10.60 3.90 2.80
CA GLN A 48 11.38 3.47 3.95
C GLN A 48 12.59 2.66 3.47
N SER A 49 13.66 2.67 4.25
CA SER A 49 14.84 1.85 4.02
C SER A 49 15.16 1.02 5.27
N LEU A 50 15.95 -0.02 5.08
CA LEU A 50 16.50 -0.81 6.17
C LEU A 50 17.51 0.02 7.00
N PRO A 51 17.62 -0.22 8.31
CA PRO A 51 18.64 0.43 9.13
C PRO A 51 20.04 0.25 8.54
N GLY A 52 20.79 1.36 8.41
CA GLY A 52 22.15 1.33 7.85
C GLY A 52 22.24 1.25 6.33
N VAL A 53 21.12 1.14 5.61
CA VAL A 53 21.10 1.10 4.14
C VAL A 53 20.56 2.42 3.60
N ALA A 54 21.41 3.19 2.91
CA ALA A 54 21.00 4.42 2.25
C ALA A 54 20.48 4.15 0.84
N ILE A 55 19.35 4.74 0.49
CA ILE A 55 18.89 4.83 -0.91
C ILE A 55 19.70 5.92 -1.59
N ASP A 56 20.56 5.54 -2.54
CA ASP A 56 21.50 6.46 -3.22
C ASP A 56 20.97 6.99 -4.55
N GLY A 57 19.82 6.46 -5.00
CA GLY A 57 19.17 6.83 -6.26
C GLY A 57 19.93 6.43 -7.52
N LYS A 58 20.95 5.57 -7.40
CA LYS A 58 21.81 5.11 -8.50
C LYS A 58 21.88 3.60 -8.58
N LYS A 59 22.20 2.95 -7.47
CA LYS A 59 22.29 1.49 -7.34
C LYS A 59 21.27 0.94 -6.35
N ILE A 60 20.98 1.70 -5.31
CA ILE A 60 19.93 1.41 -4.35
C ILE A 60 18.85 2.46 -4.58
N LEU A 61 17.76 2.02 -5.18
CA LEU A 61 16.67 2.84 -5.67
C LEU A 61 15.48 2.81 -4.72
N SER A 62 14.72 3.89 -4.68
CA SER A 62 13.31 3.83 -4.28
C SER A 62 12.45 3.55 -5.51
N SER A 63 11.13 3.41 -5.30
CA SER A 63 10.18 3.35 -6.41
C SER A 63 10.22 4.60 -7.31
N THR A 64 10.67 5.75 -6.81
CA THR A 64 10.77 6.99 -7.60
C THR A 64 11.81 6.86 -8.71
N GLU A 65 13.04 6.48 -8.35
CA GLU A 65 14.12 6.33 -9.33
C GLU A 65 13.87 5.11 -10.22
N ALA A 66 13.27 4.04 -9.69
CA ALA A 66 12.90 2.87 -10.46
C ALA A 66 11.83 3.14 -11.54
N MET A 67 11.06 4.24 -11.46
CA MET A 67 10.16 4.65 -12.55
C MET A 67 10.85 5.44 -13.65
N LEU A 68 12.07 5.94 -13.38
CA LEU A 68 12.77 6.93 -14.19
C LEU A 68 14.08 6.39 -14.77
N LEU A 69 14.31 5.08 -14.75
CA LEU A 69 15.51 4.49 -15.34
C LEU A 69 15.53 4.71 -16.86
N ASP A 70 16.69 5.13 -17.37
CA ASP A 70 16.92 5.35 -18.80
C ASP A 70 17.09 4.05 -19.60
N SER A 71 17.35 2.93 -18.91
CA SER A 71 17.59 1.62 -19.52
C SER A 71 17.09 0.49 -18.63
N ILE A 72 16.67 -0.62 -19.26
CA ILE A 72 16.27 -1.84 -18.56
C ILE A 72 17.53 -2.52 -17.99
N PRO A 73 17.63 -2.75 -16.66
CA PRO A 73 18.78 -3.43 -16.07
C PRO A 73 18.78 -4.92 -16.40
N GLU A 74 19.97 -5.53 -16.45
CA GLU A 74 20.14 -6.97 -16.66
C GLU A 74 19.57 -7.77 -15.49
N SER A 75 19.71 -7.25 -14.26
CA SER A 75 19.20 -7.88 -13.04
C SER A 75 18.81 -6.88 -11.96
N MET A 76 17.77 -7.20 -11.20
CA MET A 76 17.30 -6.37 -10.09
C MET A 76 16.99 -7.23 -8.87
N ILE A 77 17.52 -6.84 -7.72
CA ILE A 77 17.11 -7.36 -6.42
C ILE A 77 16.04 -6.42 -5.86
N ILE A 78 14.90 -6.96 -5.45
CA ILE A 78 13.82 -6.19 -4.83
C ILE A 78 13.69 -6.65 -3.39
N VAL A 79 13.78 -5.71 -2.44
CA VAL A 79 13.67 -5.99 -1.01
C VAL A 79 12.32 -5.49 -0.50
N GLY A 80 11.45 -6.42 -0.11
CA GLY A 80 10.06 -6.19 0.28
C GLY A 80 9.10 -6.72 -0.77
N GLY A 81 8.22 -7.63 -0.36
CA GLY A 81 7.18 -8.32 -1.13
C GLY A 81 5.77 -7.77 -0.90
N GLY A 82 5.64 -6.52 -0.44
CA GLY A 82 4.39 -5.77 -0.47
C GLY A 82 4.03 -5.28 -1.88
N ALA A 83 2.92 -4.53 -2.02
CA ALA A 83 2.36 -4.11 -3.31
C ALA A 83 3.40 -3.47 -4.25
N VAL A 84 4.19 -2.51 -3.75
CA VAL A 84 5.27 -1.87 -4.54
C VAL A 84 6.26 -2.91 -5.07
N GLY A 85 6.81 -3.76 -4.19
CA GLY A 85 7.80 -4.75 -4.62
C GLY A 85 7.25 -5.76 -5.62
N VAL A 86 6.00 -6.17 -5.44
CA VAL A 86 5.29 -7.10 -6.33
C VAL A 86 5.03 -6.48 -7.71
N GLU A 87 4.53 -5.25 -7.77
CA GLU A 87 4.27 -4.54 -9.03
C GLU A 87 5.56 -4.31 -9.82
N PHE A 88 6.63 -3.85 -9.15
CA PHE A 88 7.92 -3.65 -9.80
C PHE A 88 8.59 -4.98 -10.20
N ALA A 89 8.42 -6.05 -9.40
CA ALA A 89 8.91 -7.37 -9.78
C ALA A 89 8.28 -7.85 -11.08
N TYR A 90 6.96 -7.71 -11.20
CA TYR A 90 6.25 -7.99 -12.44
C TYR A 90 6.73 -7.08 -13.58
N LEU A 91 6.75 -5.76 -13.37
CA LEU A 91 7.10 -4.77 -14.39
C LEU A 91 8.48 -5.06 -15.00
N TYR A 92 9.51 -5.19 -14.18
CA TYR A 92 10.87 -5.40 -14.64
C TYR A 92 11.07 -6.78 -15.26
N ASN A 93 10.44 -7.83 -14.70
CA ASN A 93 10.48 -9.16 -15.29
C ASN A 93 9.83 -9.18 -16.69
N ALA A 94 8.71 -8.46 -16.88
CA ALA A 94 8.05 -8.33 -18.17
C ALA A 94 8.93 -7.63 -19.22
N TYR A 95 9.82 -6.73 -18.80
CA TYR A 95 10.83 -6.10 -19.65
C TYR A 95 12.11 -6.95 -19.83
N GLY A 96 12.19 -8.14 -19.23
CA GLY A 96 13.31 -9.08 -19.38
C GLY A 96 14.43 -8.95 -18.35
N THR A 97 14.27 -8.10 -17.33
CA THR A 97 15.21 -8.05 -16.20
C THR A 97 15.12 -9.35 -15.39
N LYS A 98 16.27 -9.92 -15.01
CA LYS A 98 16.29 -11.03 -14.04
C LYS A 98 15.96 -10.50 -12.64
N VAL A 99 14.77 -10.80 -12.14
CA VAL A 99 14.30 -10.32 -10.83
C VAL A 99 14.49 -11.35 -9.73
N THR A 100 15.07 -10.91 -8.62
CA THR A 100 15.06 -11.63 -7.34
C THR A 100 14.30 -10.81 -6.30
N LEU A 101 13.12 -11.29 -5.89
CA LEU A 101 12.25 -10.68 -4.89
C LEU A 101 12.48 -11.32 -3.51
N LEU A 102 12.89 -10.50 -2.55
CA LEU A 102 13.19 -10.88 -1.17
C LEU A 102 12.08 -10.37 -0.25
N GLU A 103 11.48 -11.23 0.55
CA GLU A 103 10.49 -10.88 1.56
C GLU A 103 10.85 -11.56 2.89
N MET A 104 10.85 -10.78 3.97
CA MET A 104 11.15 -11.26 5.32
C MET A 104 10.01 -12.11 5.88
N LEU A 105 8.78 -11.82 5.48
CA LEU A 105 7.56 -12.53 5.88
C LEU A 105 7.38 -13.84 5.08
N PRO A 106 6.53 -14.76 5.57
CA PRO A 106 6.34 -16.06 4.92
C PRO A 106 5.52 -16.01 3.62
N THR A 107 4.96 -14.86 3.25
CA THR A 107 4.09 -14.67 2.08
C THR A 107 4.39 -13.36 1.36
N LEU A 108 4.17 -13.33 0.04
CA LEU A 108 4.02 -12.06 -0.69
C LEU A 108 2.68 -11.42 -0.34
N LEU A 109 2.58 -10.10 -0.47
CA LEU A 109 1.38 -9.33 -0.12
C LEU A 109 0.84 -9.76 1.26
N PRO A 110 1.60 -9.55 2.35
CA PRO A 110 1.32 -10.16 3.66
C PRO A 110 -0.02 -9.72 4.29
N ASN A 111 -0.66 -8.67 3.77
CA ASN A 111 -1.98 -8.21 4.21
C ASN A 111 -3.13 -8.91 3.46
N GLU A 112 -2.85 -9.60 2.36
CA GLU A 112 -3.84 -10.30 1.55
C GLU A 112 -4.14 -11.69 2.13
N ASP A 113 -5.22 -12.32 1.65
CA ASP A 113 -5.55 -13.69 2.07
C ASP A 113 -4.45 -14.69 1.67
N GLN A 114 -4.11 -15.59 2.59
CA GLN A 114 -2.97 -16.51 2.45
C GLN A 114 -3.00 -17.34 1.16
N GLU A 115 -4.17 -17.78 0.71
CA GLU A 115 -4.27 -18.57 -0.53
C GLU A 115 -4.00 -17.73 -1.78
N ILE A 116 -4.39 -16.46 -1.75
CA ILE A 116 -4.15 -15.50 -2.82
C ILE A 116 -2.66 -15.22 -2.94
N SER A 117 -2.01 -14.95 -1.81
CA SER A 117 -0.55 -14.74 -1.73
C SER A 117 0.25 -15.94 -2.23
N GLU A 118 -0.15 -17.17 -1.85
CA GLU A 118 0.53 -18.40 -2.29
C GLU A 118 0.31 -18.65 -3.79
N GLN A 119 -0.88 -18.35 -4.31
CA GLN A 119 -1.15 -18.46 -5.75
C GLN A 119 -0.33 -17.44 -6.56
N LEU A 120 -0.24 -16.19 -6.09
CA LEU A 120 0.60 -15.16 -6.71
C LEU A 120 2.07 -15.59 -6.74
N ARG A 121 2.60 -16.10 -5.62
CA ARG A 121 3.97 -16.62 -5.54
C ARG A 121 4.24 -17.67 -6.61
N ARG A 122 3.34 -18.64 -6.78
CA ARG A 122 3.48 -19.69 -7.81
C ARG A 122 3.45 -19.12 -9.21
N SER A 123 2.59 -18.12 -9.45
CA SER A 123 2.54 -17.42 -10.73
C SER A 123 3.87 -16.73 -11.05
N PHE A 124 4.40 -15.96 -10.10
CA PHE A 124 5.67 -15.26 -10.25
C PHE A 124 6.84 -16.22 -10.51
N GLN A 125 6.89 -17.35 -9.79
CA GLN A 125 7.90 -18.38 -10.04
C GLN A 125 7.78 -19.01 -11.43
N LYS A 126 6.55 -19.26 -11.90
CA LYS A 126 6.29 -19.74 -13.27
C LYS A 126 6.73 -18.73 -14.34
N GLN A 127 6.63 -17.44 -14.04
CA GLN A 127 7.08 -16.34 -14.91
C GLN A 127 8.60 -16.09 -14.85
N GLY A 128 9.35 -16.84 -14.02
CA GLY A 128 10.80 -16.73 -13.91
C GLY A 128 11.30 -15.77 -12.84
N ILE A 129 10.41 -15.15 -12.05
CA ILE A 129 10.79 -14.30 -10.91
C ILE A 129 11.27 -15.21 -9.77
N GLN A 130 12.49 -14.97 -9.29
CA GLN A 130 13.00 -15.70 -8.14
C GLN A 130 12.43 -15.09 -6.85
N VAL A 131 11.58 -15.82 -6.14
CA VAL A 131 10.97 -15.37 -4.89
C VAL A 131 11.60 -16.08 -3.68
N LEU A 132 12.17 -15.33 -2.75
CA LEU A 132 12.66 -15.83 -1.47
C LEU A 132 11.85 -15.22 -0.32
N LEU A 133 11.09 -16.07 0.35
CA LEU A 133 10.27 -15.71 1.52
C LEU A 133 11.00 -16.11 2.80
N GLY A 134 10.65 -15.50 3.94
CA GLY A 134 11.40 -15.72 5.18
C GLY A 134 12.85 -15.27 5.09
N ALA A 135 13.17 -14.38 4.14
CA ALA A 135 14.52 -13.93 3.81
C ALA A 135 14.81 -12.61 4.52
N LYS A 136 15.54 -12.68 5.63
CA LYS A 136 16.00 -11.51 6.37
C LYS A 136 17.25 -10.95 5.70
N VAL A 137 17.18 -9.69 5.26
CA VAL A 137 18.35 -8.96 4.74
C VAL A 137 19.20 -8.52 5.93
N GLU A 138 20.44 -8.99 5.99
CA GLU A 138 21.41 -8.62 7.04
C GLU A 138 22.28 -7.45 6.61
N GLU A 139 22.69 -7.42 5.34
CA GLU A 139 23.61 -6.41 4.83
C GLU A 139 23.37 -6.12 3.34
N VAL A 140 23.49 -4.86 2.96
CA VAL A 140 23.49 -4.41 1.56
C VAL A 140 24.79 -3.65 1.29
N LYS A 141 25.55 -4.11 0.31
CA LYS A 141 26.81 -3.50 -0.12
C LYS A 141 26.73 -3.16 -1.61
N THR A 142 27.11 -1.93 -1.96
CA THR A 142 27.43 -1.61 -3.36
C THR A 142 28.81 -2.20 -3.69
N ALA A 143 28.89 -3.11 -4.66
CA ALA A 143 30.13 -3.80 -5.02
C ALA A 143 30.39 -3.68 -6.53
N GLY A 144 31.52 -3.08 -6.92
CA GLY A 144 31.91 -2.93 -8.32
C GLY A 144 30.84 -2.20 -9.14
N LYS A 145 30.26 -2.89 -10.14
CA LYS A 145 29.18 -2.34 -10.99
C LYS A 145 27.77 -2.54 -10.43
N GLY A 146 27.58 -3.35 -9.40
CA GLY A 146 26.24 -3.69 -8.89
C GLY A 146 26.10 -3.60 -7.38
N VAL A 147 25.19 -4.40 -6.87
CA VAL A 147 24.80 -4.56 -5.47
C VAL A 147 24.97 -6.02 -5.03
N GLN A 148 25.38 -6.23 -3.79
CA GLN A 148 25.39 -7.51 -3.11
C GLN A 148 24.54 -7.41 -1.85
N VAL A 149 23.63 -8.35 -1.68
CA VAL A 149 22.74 -8.46 -0.52
C VAL A 149 23.05 -9.77 0.19
N SER A 150 23.41 -9.68 1.47
CA SER A 150 23.51 -10.84 2.34
C SER A 150 22.15 -11.11 2.95
N VAL A 151 21.62 -12.31 2.73
CA VAL A 151 20.31 -12.73 3.25
C VAL A 151 20.44 -14.00 4.07
N GLN A 152 19.70 -14.04 5.17
CA GLN A 152 19.48 -15.23 5.97
C GLN A 152 18.07 -15.75 5.71
N ALA A 153 17.96 -16.97 5.18
CA ALA A 153 16.66 -17.61 4.95
C ALA A 153 16.28 -18.49 6.16
N GLY A 154 15.21 -18.12 6.88
CA GLY A 154 14.78 -18.80 8.11
C GLY A 154 15.71 -18.60 9.32
N GLU A 155 15.31 -19.10 10.49
CA GLU A 155 16.03 -18.86 11.77
C GLU A 155 17.42 -19.54 11.86
N ALA A 156 17.67 -20.57 11.04
CA ALA A 156 18.89 -21.39 11.10
C ALA A 156 19.64 -21.50 9.76
N GLY A 157 19.28 -20.68 8.75
CA GLY A 157 19.96 -20.69 7.46
C GLY A 157 21.35 -20.06 7.54
N GLU A 158 22.32 -20.65 6.84
CA GLU A 158 23.59 -19.99 6.55
C GLU A 158 23.34 -18.74 5.68
N PRO A 159 24.00 -17.60 5.95
CA PRO A 159 23.89 -16.42 5.10
C PRO A 159 24.29 -16.72 3.66
N GLN A 160 23.43 -16.37 2.71
CA GLN A 160 23.71 -16.44 1.29
C GLN A 160 23.85 -15.04 0.70
N ASN A 161 24.78 -14.87 -0.24
CA ASN A 161 24.98 -13.60 -0.93
C ASN A 161 24.30 -13.64 -2.30
N ILE A 162 23.43 -12.67 -2.54
CA ILE A 162 22.71 -12.47 -3.79
C ILE A 162 23.26 -11.19 -4.43
N THR A 163 23.59 -11.25 -5.72
CA THR A 163 24.12 -10.10 -6.47
C THR A 163 23.18 -9.69 -7.58
N GLY A 164 23.05 -8.39 -7.81
CA GLY A 164 22.28 -7.81 -8.91
C GLY A 164 22.93 -6.52 -9.41
N GLU A 165 22.45 -6.01 -10.55
CA GLU A 165 22.90 -4.72 -11.07
C GLU A 165 22.35 -3.58 -10.21
N LEU A 166 21.04 -3.60 -9.95
CA LEU A 166 20.32 -2.62 -9.15
C LEU A 166 19.57 -3.29 -7.99
N LEU A 167 19.32 -2.51 -6.94
CA LEU A 167 18.45 -2.87 -5.83
C LEU A 167 17.28 -1.89 -5.76
N LEU A 168 16.06 -2.41 -5.67
CA LEU A 168 14.88 -1.62 -5.30
C LEU A 168 14.55 -1.87 -3.83
N MET A 169 14.55 -0.80 -3.03
CA MET A 169 14.10 -0.83 -1.64
C MET A 169 12.59 -0.59 -1.58
N ALA A 170 11.83 -1.63 -1.19
CA ALA A 170 10.37 -1.67 -1.16
C ALA A 170 9.82 -2.23 0.18
N VAL A 171 10.52 -1.97 1.29
CA VAL A 171 10.21 -2.50 2.63
C VAL A 171 9.08 -1.77 3.37
N GLY A 172 8.42 -0.82 2.71
CA GLY A 172 7.36 0.00 3.29
C GLY A 172 7.58 1.49 3.08
N ARG A 173 6.79 2.29 3.79
CA ARG A 173 6.77 3.75 3.68
C ARG A 173 6.74 4.37 5.07
N GLN A 174 7.34 5.54 5.20
CA GLN A 174 7.38 6.31 6.44
C GLN A 174 6.74 7.70 6.23
N PRO A 175 6.07 8.27 7.24
CA PRO A 175 5.31 9.52 7.09
C PRO A 175 6.24 10.72 6.91
N ASN A 176 5.78 11.71 6.15
CA ASN A 176 6.45 13.01 6.00
C ASN A 176 5.98 14.00 7.08
N SER A 177 6.18 13.62 8.34
CA SER A 177 5.78 14.39 9.52
C SER A 177 6.93 15.16 10.17
N ASP A 178 8.17 14.94 9.73
CA ASP A 178 9.37 15.55 10.28
C ASP A 178 9.70 16.93 9.66
N GLY A 179 10.16 17.85 10.51
CA GLY A 179 10.63 19.17 10.13
C GLY A 179 9.55 20.06 9.51
N ILE A 180 8.29 19.85 9.88
CA ILE A 180 7.15 20.68 9.44
C ILE A 180 6.57 21.53 10.58
N GLY A 181 7.18 21.50 11.77
CA GLY A 181 6.85 22.38 12.91
C GLY A 181 5.82 21.78 13.87
N ILE A 182 5.28 20.60 13.57
CA ILE A 182 4.31 19.92 14.43
C ILE A 182 4.93 19.40 15.73
N GLU A 183 6.25 19.23 15.75
CA GLU A 183 7.03 18.80 16.91
C GLU A 183 6.97 19.85 18.03
N GLU A 184 7.09 21.14 17.67
CA GLU A 184 7.01 22.27 18.61
C GLU A 184 5.59 22.43 19.18
N LEU A 185 4.59 22.02 18.38
CA LEU A 185 3.18 21.99 18.80
C LEU A 185 2.84 20.76 19.64
N LYS A 186 3.78 19.81 19.81
CA LYS A 186 3.59 18.56 20.54
C LYS A 186 2.39 17.76 20.03
N VAL A 187 2.23 17.72 18.70
CA VAL A 187 1.21 16.87 18.06
C VAL A 187 1.49 15.41 18.46
N GLU A 188 0.44 14.68 18.83
CA GLU A 188 0.58 13.28 19.21
C GLU A 188 0.92 12.42 17.98
N LEU A 189 1.99 11.63 18.10
CA LEU A 189 2.45 10.74 17.05
C LEU A 189 2.40 9.27 17.49
N ASP A 190 2.26 8.36 16.52
CA ASP A 190 2.44 6.91 16.66
C ASP A 190 3.50 6.44 15.67
N HIS A 191 4.69 6.05 16.14
CA HIS A 191 5.80 5.66 15.25
C HIS A 191 6.08 6.67 14.11
N GLY A 192 5.87 7.97 14.39
CA GLY A 192 6.02 9.07 13.43
C GLY A 192 4.75 9.47 12.69
N PHE A 193 3.69 8.66 12.70
CA PHE A 193 2.41 8.98 12.08
C PHE A 193 1.59 9.92 12.97
N VAL A 194 0.89 10.88 12.39
CA VAL A 194 0.04 11.83 13.13
C VAL A 194 -1.21 11.12 13.63
N LYS A 195 -1.42 11.08 14.95
CA LYS A 195 -2.66 10.53 15.52
C LYS A 195 -3.83 11.46 15.23
N VAL A 196 -4.93 10.88 14.76
CA VAL A 196 -6.18 11.59 14.51
C VAL A 196 -7.39 10.86 15.07
N ASP A 197 -8.45 11.59 15.35
CA ASP A 197 -9.76 11.02 15.66
C ASP A 197 -10.53 10.60 14.39
N LYS A 198 -11.73 10.02 14.56
CA LYS A 198 -12.60 9.57 13.44
C LYS A 198 -13.02 10.68 12.46
N THR A 199 -12.84 11.95 12.84
CA THR A 199 -13.15 13.15 12.06
C THR A 199 -11.88 13.87 11.57
N MET A 200 -10.75 13.16 11.61
CA MET A 200 -9.43 13.60 11.13
C MET A 200 -8.79 14.72 11.95
N ARG A 201 -9.26 14.98 13.19
CA ARG A 201 -8.66 15.99 14.08
C ARG A 201 -7.44 15.42 14.77
N SER A 202 -6.36 16.18 14.83
CA SER A 202 -5.19 15.85 15.67
C SER A 202 -5.38 16.30 17.12
N SER A 203 -4.37 16.10 17.97
CA SER A 203 -4.36 16.58 19.36
C SER A 203 -4.33 18.11 19.50
N VAL A 204 -4.04 18.85 18.42
CA VAL A 204 -3.97 20.31 18.40
C VAL A 204 -5.25 20.89 17.77
N PRO A 205 -5.99 21.76 18.47
CA PRO A 205 -7.19 22.39 17.94
C PRO A 205 -6.94 23.13 16.62
N GLY A 206 -7.80 22.88 15.62
CA GLY A 206 -7.68 23.47 14.28
C GLY A 206 -6.66 22.78 13.38
N LEU A 207 -5.93 21.77 13.85
CA LEU A 207 -5.02 20.97 13.05
C LEU A 207 -5.59 19.58 12.77
N TYR A 208 -5.68 19.25 11.49
CA TYR A 208 -6.17 17.99 10.96
C TYR A 208 -5.07 17.30 10.15
N ALA A 209 -5.17 16.00 9.95
CA ALA A 209 -4.25 15.25 9.11
C ALA A 209 -4.96 14.12 8.36
N ILE A 210 -4.50 13.83 7.14
CA ILE A 210 -5.07 12.80 6.26
C ILE A 210 -3.98 12.11 5.42
N GLY A 211 -4.33 10.97 4.86
CA GLY A 211 -3.53 10.14 3.97
C GLY A 211 -2.34 9.53 4.69
N ASP A 212 -1.30 9.22 3.93
CA ASP A 212 -0.18 8.44 4.44
C ASP A 212 0.55 9.02 5.68
N VAL A 213 0.35 10.29 6.01
CA VAL A 213 0.94 10.89 7.22
C VAL A 213 0.26 10.40 8.50
N ILE A 214 -0.96 9.83 8.43
CA ILE A 214 -1.72 9.35 9.59
C ILE A 214 -1.64 7.83 9.82
N GLY A 215 -1.02 7.08 8.91
CA GLY A 215 -0.83 5.64 9.05
C GLY A 215 -1.59 4.81 8.01
N ALA A 216 -1.49 3.50 8.13
CA ALA A 216 -2.13 2.56 7.21
C ALA A 216 -3.66 2.61 7.31
N PRO A 217 -4.39 2.33 6.21
CA PRO A 217 -3.89 1.92 4.89
C PRO A 217 -3.38 3.09 4.02
N LEU A 218 -2.16 2.94 3.48
CA LEU A 218 -1.46 3.96 2.69
C LEU A 218 -1.91 3.93 1.21
N LEU A 219 -3.15 4.35 0.97
CA LEU A 219 -3.84 4.21 -0.32
C LEU A 219 -4.44 5.55 -0.76
N ALA A 220 -4.34 5.85 -2.07
CA ALA A 220 -4.74 7.16 -2.61
C ALA A 220 -6.25 7.46 -2.46
N HIS A 221 -7.12 6.48 -2.65
CA HIS A 221 -8.57 6.62 -2.47
C HIS A 221 -8.94 6.81 -0.99
N VAL A 222 -8.14 6.26 -0.08
CA VAL A 222 -8.32 6.45 1.37
C VAL A 222 -8.00 7.89 1.75
N ALA A 223 -6.82 8.39 1.36
CA ALA A 223 -6.45 9.79 1.58
C ALA A 223 -7.50 10.77 1.01
N SER A 224 -8.08 10.43 -0.14
CA SER A 224 -9.14 11.23 -0.76
C SER A 224 -10.42 11.23 0.07
N ALA A 225 -10.86 10.07 0.56
CA ALA A 225 -12.05 9.94 1.40
C ALA A 225 -11.86 10.60 2.78
N GLU A 226 -10.70 10.45 3.39
CA GLU A 226 -10.32 11.12 4.64
C GLU A 226 -10.33 12.65 4.46
N GLY A 227 -9.85 13.15 3.31
CA GLY A 227 -9.93 14.56 2.98
C GLY A 227 -11.37 15.10 2.93
N ILE A 228 -12.31 14.31 2.43
CA ILE A 228 -13.74 14.67 2.44
C ILE A 228 -14.23 14.77 3.90
N VAL A 229 -13.96 13.75 4.73
CA VAL A 229 -14.34 13.74 6.15
C VAL A 229 -13.75 14.94 6.90
N ALA A 230 -12.46 15.25 6.68
CA ALA A 230 -11.79 16.37 7.31
C ALA A 230 -12.43 17.71 6.92
N VAL A 231 -12.69 17.93 5.63
CA VAL A 231 -13.24 19.20 5.13
C VAL A 231 -14.71 19.38 5.53
N GLU A 232 -15.53 18.31 5.52
CA GLU A 232 -16.90 18.34 6.04
C GLU A 232 -16.92 18.70 7.52
N THR A 233 -16.00 18.12 8.30
CA THR A 233 -15.82 18.43 9.72
C THR A 233 -15.43 19.89 9.94
N MET A 234 -14.47 20.42 9.15
CA MET A 234 -14.07 21.84 9.20
C MET A 234 -15.20 22.79 8.82
N ALA A 235 -16.13 22.34 7.97
CA ALA A 235 -17.33 23.09 7.58
C ALA A 235 -18.47 23.01 8.62
N GLY A 236 -18.27 22.33 9.76
CA GLY A 236 -19.26 22.18 10.82
C GLY A 236 -20.29 21.09 10.56
N GLN A 237 -20.06 20.20 9.58
CA GLN A 237 -20.88 19.02 9.38
C GLN A 237 -20.48 17.90 10.35
N SER A 238 -21.24 16.80 10.36
CA SER A 238 -21.04 15.65 11.26
C SER A 238 -20.87 14.35 10.46
N PRO A 239 -19.75 14.17 9.74
CA PRO A 239 -19.50 12.95 8.99
C PRO A 239 -19.36 11.73 9.92
N ALA A 240 -19.77 10.56 9.44
CA ALA A 240 -19.71 9.32 10.21
C ALA A 240 -18.27 8.80 10.43
N GLY A 241 -17.31 9.26 9.63
CA GLY A 241 -15.97 8.69 9.51
C GLY A 241 -15.91 7.61 8.43
N LEU A 242 -14.76 6.94 8.30
CA LEU A 242 -14.56 5.87 7.34
C LEU A 242 -14.64 4.50 8.01
N ASN A 243 -15.22 3.52 7.30
CA ASN A 243 -15.08 2.11 7.66
C ASN A 243 -13.85 1.54 6.93
N TYR A 244 -12.71 1.54 7.62
CA TYR A 244 -11.44 1.05 7.05
C TYR A 244 -11.45 -0.44 6.69
N ALA A 245 -12.36 -1.24 7.27
CA ALA A 245 -12.51 -2.65 6.90
C ALA A 245 -13.11 -2.83 5.50
N ASN A 246 -13.84 -1.82 4.98
CA ASN A 246 -14.52 -1.88 3.68
C ASN A 246 -13.77 -1.09 2.59
N ILE A 247 -12.45 -0.98 2.70
CA ILE A 247 -11.62 -0.28 1.72
C ILE A 247 -10.95 -1.32 0.82
N PRO A 248 -11.15 -1.28 -0.50
CA PRO A 248 -10.51 -2.22 -1.39
C PRO A 248 -9.00 -1.97 -1.49
N SER A 249 -8.24 -3.05 -1.54
CA SER A 249 -6.81 -3.12 -1.88
C SER A 249 -6.65 -3.64 -3.30
N CYS A 250 -5.71 -3.09 -4.07
CA CYS A 250 -5.45 -3.46 -5.45
C CYS A 250 -3.93 -3.49 -5.69
N THR A 251 -3.43 -4.58 -6.25
CA THR A 251 -2.03 -4.73 -6.67
C THR A 251 -2.01 -5.01 -8.17
N TYR A 252 -1.36 -4.13 -8.92
CA TYR A 252 -1.36 -4.10 -10.39
C TYR A 252 -0.22 -4.93 -11.00
N CYS A 253 -0.13 -6.21 -10.62
CA CYS A 253 0.73 -7.19 -11.27
C CYS A 253 -0.06 -8.11 -12.21
N GLN A 254 0.60 -9.06 -12.88
CA GLN A 254 -0.09 -10.13 -13.60
C GLN A 254 0.21 -11.50 -12.97
N PRO A 255 -0.80 -12.29 -12.57
CA PRO A 255 -2.23 -11.92 -12.47
C PRO A 255 -2.44 -10.78 -11.45
N GLN A 256 -3.48 -9.97 -11.65
CA GLN A 256 -3.83 -8.90 -10.72
C GLN A 256 -4.33 -9.49 -9.40
N VAL A 257 -4.17 -8.74 -8.30
CA VAL A 257 -4.71 -9.09 -6.99
C VAL A 257 -5.57 -7.95 -6.48
N ALA A 258 -6.76 -8.26 -5.99
CA ALA A 258 -7.63 -7.30 -5.33
C ALA A 258 -8.39 -7.95 -4.18
N SER A 259 -8.64 -7.19 -3.12
CA SER A 259 -9.40 -7.65 -1.96
C SER A 259 -10.17 -6.53 -1.31
N VAL A 260 -11.18 -6.91 -0.52
CA VAL A 260 -11.92 -6.02 0.37
C VAL A 260 -12.49 -6.83 1.53
N GLY A 261 -12.56 -6.24 2.73
CA GLY A 261 -13.02 -6.94 3.93
C GLY A 261 -11.95 -7.81 4.57
N LEU A 262 -12.40 -8.76 5.39
CA LEU A 262 -11.54 -9.62 6.21
C LEU A 262 -10.95 -10.78 5.39
N THR A 263 -9.69 -11.10 5.64
CA THR A 263 -9.11 -12.39 5.23
C THR A 263 -9.75 -13.54 6.02
N GLU A 264 -9.60 -14.78 5.54
CA GLU A 264 -10.11 -15.94 6.27
C GLU A 264 -9.48 -16.05 7.68
N GLU A 265 -8.19 -15.73 7.80
CA GLU A 265 -7.48 -15.74 9.09
C GLU A 265 -8.00 -14.64 10.03
N GLN A 266 -8.16 -13.42 9.53
CA GLN A 266 -8.69 -12.30 10.31
C GLN A 266 -10.10 -12.60 10.81
N ALA A 267 -11.00 -13.07 9.94
CA ALA A 267 -12.36 -13.42 10.32
C ALA A 267 -12.40 -14.48 11.44
N LYS A 268 -11.58 -15.53 11.34
CA LYS A 268 -11.47 -16.54 12.41
C LYS A 268 -10.89 -15.96 13.70
N LYS A 269 -9.87 -15.10 13.61
CA LYS A 269 -9.23 -14.44 14.76
C LYS A 269 -10.20 -13.51 15.50
N GLU A 270 -11.11 -12.87 14.77
CA GLU A 270 -12.20 -12.05 15.31
C GLU A 270 -13.35 -12.89 15.89
N GLY A 271 -13.27 -14.23 15.83
CA GLY A 271 -14.22 -15.15 16.44
C GLY A 271 -15.40 -15.52 15.54
N HIS A 272 -15.35 -15.20 14.25
CA HIS A 272 -16.37 -15.65 13.31
C HIS A 272 -16.21 -17.15 13.00
N GLU A 273 -17.33 -17.88 13.07
CA GLU A 273 -17.45 -19.13 12.33
C GLU A 273 -17.63 -18.80 10.84
N VAL A 274 -16.74 -19.30 9.98
CA VAL A 274 -16.67 -18.89 8.57
C VAL A 274 -17.06 -20.02 7.61
N ARG A 275 -17.70 -19.64 6.50
CA ARG A 275 -17.84 -20.45 5.28
C ARG A 275 -17.03 -19.79 4.18
N VAL A 276 -16.38 -20.60 3.36
CA VAL A 276 -15.49 -20.12 2.30
C VAL A 276 -15.91 -20.70 0.96
N GLY A 277 -16.26 -19.82 0.03
CA GLY A 277 -16.52 -20.15 -1.37
C GLY A 277 -15.29 -19.86 -2.23
N ARG A 278 -15.01 -20.71 -3.22
CA ARG A 278 -13.93 -20.52 -4.19
C ARG A 278 -14.43 -20.84 -5.59
N PHE A 279 -14.11 -20.00 -6.56
CA PHE A 279 -14.40 -20.23 -7.97
C PHE A 279 -13.15 -19.95 -8.82
N PRO A 280 -12.55 -20.96 -9.49
CA PRO A 280 -11.32 -20.77 -10.24
C PRO A 280 -11.61 -20.19 -11.64
N PHE A 281 -10.75 -19.29 -12.14
CA PHE A 281 -10.96 -18.64 -13.45
C PHE A 281 -10.98 -19.63 -14.61
N ARG A 282 -10.24 -20.74 -14.55
CA ARG A 282 -10.32 -21.86 -15.53
C ARG A 282 -11.71 -22.48 -15.72
N ALA A 283 -12.65 -22.25 -14.80
CA ALA A 283 -14.05 -22.70 -14.93
C ALA A 283 -14.96 -21.63 -15.57
N SER A 284 -14.46 -20.42 -15.82
CA SER A 284 -15.18 -19.35 -16.52
C SER A 284 -14.98 -19.48 -18.03
N GLY A 285 -16.06 -19.63 -18.78
CA GLY A 285 -16.01 -19.68 -20.25
C GLY A 285 -15.40 -18.43 -20.88
N LYS A 286 -15.61 -17.24 -20.29
CA LYS A 286 -15.00 -15.99 -20.74
C LYS A 286 -13.48 -16.01 -20.53
N ALA A 287 -13.03 -16.40 -19.34
CA ALA A 287 -11.60 -16.48 -19.02
C ALA A 287 -10.86 -17.45 -19.95
N LEU A 288 -11.46 -18.61 -20.22
CA LEU A 288 -10.94 -19.56 -21.21
C LEU A 288 -10.88 -18.96 -22.62
N ALA A 289 -11.92 -18.24 -23.05
CA ALA A 289 -11.96 -17.61 -24.37
C ALA A 289 -10.91 -16.49 -24.55
N LEU A 290 -10.54 -15.81 -23.46
CA LEU A 290 -9.50 -14.77 -23.45
C LEU A 290 -8.09 -15.31 -23.20
N GLY A 291 -7.95 -16.58 -22.83
CA GLY A 291 -6.66 -17.17 -22.44
C GLY A 291 -6.17 -16.75 -21.06
N GLU A 292 -7.07 -16.26 -20.20
CA GLU A 292 -6.79 -15.70 -18.87
C GLU A 292 -7.33 -16.61 -17.75
N GLU A 293 -6.99 -17.90 -17.82
CA GLU A 293 -7.52 -18.94 -16.93
C GLU A 293 -6.89 -19.00 -15.54
N GLU A 294 -5.79 -18.29 -15.34
CA GLU A 294 -5.05 -18.25 -14.08
C GLU A 294 -5.73 -17.35 -13.06
N GLY A 295 -6.07 -17.91 -11.90
CA GLY A 295 -6.70 -17.13 -10.85
C GLY A 295 -7.81 -17.86 -10.10
N MET A 296 -8.36 -17.20 -9.10
CA MET A 296 -9.64 -17.54 -8.48
C MET A 296 -10.30 -16.31 -7.83
N VAL A 297 -11.61 -16.42 -7.62
CA VAL A 297 -12.36 -15.60 -6.66
C VAL A 297 -12.56 -16.42 -5.39
N LYS A 298 -12.28 -15.83 -4.23
CA LYS A 298 -12.51 -16.39 -2.89
C LYS A 298 -13.44 -15.47 -2.11
N ILE A 299 -14.51 -16.02 -1.54
CA ILE A 299 -15.46 -15.29 -0.68
C ILE A 299 -15.41 -15.90 0.71
N VAL A 300 -15.23 -15.05 1.72
CA VAL A 300 -15.29 -15.39 3.14
C VAL A 300 -16.60 -14.83 3.70
N ALA A 301 -17.43 -15.69 4.29
CA ALA A 301 -18.73 -15.29 4.84
C ALA A 301 -18.96 -15.89 6.23
N ALA A 302 -19.78 -15.23 7.04
CA ALA A 302 -20.20 -15.74 8.34
C ALA A 302 -21.13 -16.96 8.19
N ALA A 303 -20.89 -18.03 8.94
CA ALA A 303 -21.59 -19.30 8.76
C ALA A 303 -23.08 -19.26 9.09
N LYS A 304 -23.48 -18.43 10.07
CA LYS A 304 -24.85 -18.42 10.61
C LYS A 304 -25.87 -17.78 9.64
N HIS A 305 -25.53 -16.64 9.07
CA HIS A 305 -26.44 -15.81 8.26
C HIS A 305 -25.91 -15.52 6.85
N GLY A 306 -24.72 -16.03 6.50
CA GLY A 306 -24.15 -15.86 5.17
C GLY A 306 -23.68 -14.44 4.84
N ALA A 307 -23.63 -13.53 5.82
CA ALA A 307 -23.08 -12.18 5.64
C ALA A 307 -21.65 -12.25 5.10
N ILE A 308 -21.37 -11.50 4.04
CA ILE A 308 -20.04 -11.46 3.43
C ILE A 308 -19.11 -10.69 4.36
N LEU A 309 -17.98 -11.31 4.71
CA LEU A 309 -16.95 -10.73 5.56
C LEU A 309 -15.77 -10.22 4.76
N GLY A 310 -15.47 -10.85 3.63
CA GLY A 310 -14.44 -10.40 2.71
C GLY A 310 -14.45 -11.14 1.38
N VAL A 311 -13.92 -10.50 0.35
CA VAL A 311 -13.79 -11.05 -1.00
C VAL A 311 -12.37 -10.79 -1.47
N HIS A 312 -11.76 -11.81 -2.06
CA HIS A 312 -10.37 -11.81 -2.47
C HIS A 312 -10.26 -12.42 -3.87
N ILE A 313 -9.63 -11.71 -4.78
CA ILE A 313 -9.55 -12.06 -6.20
C ILE A 313 -8.09 -12.04 -6.62
N ILE A 314 -7.68 -13.10 -7.30
CA ILE A 314 -6.45 -13.13 -8.11
C ILE A 314 -6.82 -13.58 -9.50
N GLY A 315 -6.46 -12.83 -10.54
CA GLY A 315 -6.82 -13.16 -11.91
C GLY A 315 -6.92 -11.95 -12.81
N ALA A 316 -7.49 -12.13 -14.00
CA ALA A 316 -7.75 -11.04 -14.92
C ALA A 316 -8.82 -10.09 -14.38
N ASP A 317 -8.62 -8.78 -14.59
CA ASP A 317 -9.51 -7.69 -14.19
C ASP A 317 -9.95 -7.76 -12.72
N ALA A 318 -9.10 -8.26 -11.83
CA ALA A 318 -9.39 -8.37 -10.40
C ALA A 318 -9.67 -6.99 -9.78
N THR A 319 -8.91 -5.97 -10.21
CA THR A 319 -9.00 -4.61 -9.68
C THR A 319 -10.30 -3.90 -10.05
N GLU A 320 -10.92 -4.30 -11.16
CA GLU A 320 -12.22 -3.82 -11.61
C GLU A 320 -13.35 -4.61 -10.96
N GLN A 321 -13.21 -5.94 -10.89
CA GLN A 321 -14.24 -6.84 -10.33
C GLN A 321 -14.48 -6.61 -8.83
N ILE A 322 -13.45 -6.18 -8.07
CA ILE A 322 -13.57 -5.99 -6.62
C ILE A 322 -14.59 -4.90 -6.24
N ALA A 323 -14.93 -4.00 -7.16
CA ALA A 323 -15.88 -2.92 -6.91
C ALA A 323 -17.28 -3.43 -6.52
N GLU A 324 -17.74 -4.53 -7.11
CA GLU A 324 -19.01 -5.15 -6.75
C GLU A 324 -18.99 -5.64 -5.30
N ALA A 325 -17.91 -6.32 -4.90
CA ALA A 325 -17.72 -6.78 -3.54
C ALA A 325 -17.65 -5.63 -2.53
N GLY A 326 -17.01 -4.51 -2.89
CA GLY A 326 -16.97 -3.31 -2.05
C GLY A 326 -18.36 -2.73 -1.81
N LEU A 327 -19.21 -2.68 -2.84
CA LEU A 327 -20.61 -2.27 -2.70
C LEU A 327 -21.40 -3.28 -1.85
N ALA A 328 -21.21 -4.57 -2.09
CA ALA A 328 -21.86 -5.65 -1.34
C ALA A 328 -21.58 -5.57 0.17
N LEU A 329 -20.32 -5.38 0.56
CA LEU A 329 -19.91 -5.18 1.96
C LEU A 329 -20.48 -3.89 2.57
N THR A 330 -20.60 -2.83 1.76
CA THR A 330 -21.23 -1.57 2.20
C THR A 330 -22.71 -1.74 2.51
N LEU A 331 -23.39 -2.65 1.78
CA LEU A 331 -24.80 -2.98 1.96
C LEU A 331 -25.02 -4.17 2.92
N GLU A 332 -23.96 -4.69 3.53
CA GLU A 332 -24.00 -5.87 4.41
C GLU A 332 -24.62 -7.12 3.73
N ALA A 333 -24.38 -7.26 2.42
CA ALA A 333 -24.97 -8.33 1.62
C ALA A 333 -24.54 -9.73 2.08
N THR A 334 -25.40 -10.70 1.78
CA THR A 334 -25.23 -12.11 2.06
C THR A 334 -24.84 -12.90 0.81
N LEU A 335 -24.34 -14.13 1.00
CA LEU A 335 -24.07 -15.07 -0.08
C LEU A 335 -25.30 -15.32 -0.97
N GLU A 336 -26.50 -15.35 -0.39
CA GLU A 336 -27.75 -15.59 -1.13
C GLU A 336 -28.08 -14.42 -2.06
N GLU A 337 -27.86 -13.18 -1.63
CA GLU A 337 -28.12 -11.99 -2.44
C GLU A 337 -27.14 -11.87 -3.61
N ILE A 338 -25.86 -12.16 -3.39
CA ILE A 338 -24.87 -12.21 -4.49
C ILE A 338 -25.19 -13.33 -5.48
N ALA A 339 -25.58 -14.52 -4.99
CA ALA A 339 -25.93 -15.65 -5.84
C ALA A 339 -27.24 -15.42 -6.63
N ALA A 340 -28.19 -14.67 -6.07
CA ALA A 340 -29.46 -14.34 -6.73
C ALA A 340 -29.34 -13.19 -7.75
N THR A 341 -28.26 -12.41 -7.68
CA THR A 341 -27.98 -11.33 -8.62
C THR A 341 -27.66 -11.89 -10.02
N VAL A 342 -28.10 -11.20 -11.08
CA VAL A 342 -27.77 -11.55 -12.47
C VAL A 342 -26.50 -10.81 -12.88
N HIS A 343 -25.46 -11.57 -13.23
CA HIS A 343 -24.12 -11.11 -13.62
C HIS A 343 -23.92 -11.12 -15.14
#